data_AF-A0A937DLC9-F1
#
_entry.id   AF-A0A937DLC9-F1
#
_cell.length_a   1.000
_cell.length_b   1.000
_cell.length_c   1.000
_cell.angle_alpha   90.00
_cell.angle_beta   90.00
_cell.angle_gamma   90.00
#
_symmetry.space_group_name_H-M   'P 1'
#
loop_
_entity.id
_entity.type
_entity.pdbx_description
1 polymer ?
#
loop_
_entity_poly.entity_id
_entity_poly.type
_entity_poly.pdbx_seq_one_letter_code
_entity_poly.pdbx_strand_id
1 'polypeptide(L)'
;NPYWQALPAGQKFTADGYATGYGRYAQDVLIPSFLAAYTKKDPNSVSLIKQSNPNISANPFSGILPKPNWRLTYTGLSKLPSLQKVFNNITFTHGYRGSLSMNSFNSALLYTDPFRLGGPAFIDTVSGNFIPYFLVPNITMQESFEPLIGIDITTNDQMNLKFTYGKGRRLSLSLIDFQLSETRNTDWTFGFSWRKRGINLPFKLPGGKGKKLENDLTLKVDIGMRDESLTNSRLDQSNAYGTGGQKEITIQPSIDYIINNRVNIRFFFDQRRVTPYISTSAPSVNTRAGVSVRVSLAQ
;
A
#
# COMPACT_ATOMS: atom_id res chain seq x y z
N ASN A 1 -32.66 -14.03 -6.49
CA ASN A 1 -32.98 -14.20 -7.92
C ASN A 1 -34.38 -14.81 -8.04
N PRO A 2 -35.35 -14.12 -8.67
CA PRO A 2 -36.73 -14.61 -8.82
C PRO A 2 -36.85 -15.92 -9.61
N TYR A 3 -35.99 -16.15 -10.61
CA TYR A 3 -35.97 -17.39 -11.39
C TYR A 3 -35.63 -18.60 -10.51
N TRP A 4 -34.64 -18.44 -9.62
CA TRP A 4 -34.31 -19.45 -8.62
C TRP A 4 -35.43 -19.66 -7.59
N GLN A 5 -36.11 -18.59 -7.16
CA GLN A 5 -37.20 -18.68 -6.18
C GLN A 5 -38.39 -19.50 -6.71
N ALA A 6 -38.63 -19.43 -8.02
CA ALA A 6 -39.69 -20.15 -8.72
C ALA A 6 -39.37 -21.64 -8.99
N LEU A 7 -38.12 -22.09 -8.78
CA LEU A 7 -37.77 -23.50 -8.94
C LEU A 7 -38.49 -24.38 -7.92
N PRO A 8 -38.87 -25.63 -8.29
CA PRO A 8 -39.35 -26.63 -7.33
C PRO A 8 -38.36 -26.85 -6.19
N ALA A 9 -38.85 -27.19 -4.99
CA ALA A 9 -38.02 -27.33 -3.79
C ALA A 9 -36.82 -28.29 -3.98
N GLY A 10 -37.03 -29.42 -4.67
CA GLY A 10 -35.99 -30.40 -4.97
C GLY A 10 -34.96 -29.97 -6.02
N GLN A 11 -35.13 -28.80 -6.64
CA GLN A 11 -34.23 -28.25 -7.66
C GLN A 11 -33.60 -26.91 -7.23
N LYS A 12 -33.87 -26.43 -6.02
CA LYS A 12 -33.32 -25.17 -5.52
C LYS A 12 -31.85 -25.27 -5.13
N PHE A 13 -31.40 -26.44 -4.71
CA PHE A 13 -30.03 -26.64 -4.27
C PHE A 13 -29.37 -27.76 -5.06
N THR A 14 -28.11 -27.55 -5.41
CA THR A 14 -27.23 -28.56 -5.99
C THR A 14 -26.76 -29.53 -4.89
N ALA A 15 -26.23 -30.69 -5.29
CA ALA A 15 -25.82 -31.74 -4.34
C ALA A 15 -24.71 -31.31 -3.37
N ASP A 16 -23.91 -30.31 -3.75
CA ASP A 16 -22.86 -29.67 -2.95
C ASP A 16 -23.40 -28.53 -2.05
N GLY A 17 -24.73 -28.33 -1.98
CA GLY A 17 -25.39 -27.40 -1.06
C GLY A 17 -25.50 -25.96 -1.54
N TYR A 18 -25.00 -25.65 -2.75
CA TYR A 18 -25.15 -24.33 -3.36
C TYR A 18 -26.54 -24.13 -3.95
N ALA A 19 -26.95 -22.87 -4.10
CA ALA A 19 -28.19 -22.55 -4.81
C ALA A 19 -28.00 -22.83 -6.31
N THR A 20 -28.98 -23.47 -6.95
CA THR A 20 -28.94 -23.73 -8.40
C THR A 20 -28.71 -22.44 -9.20
N GLY A 21 -27.70 -22.45 -10.07
CA GLY A 21 -27.26 -21.26 -10.81
C GLY A 21 -26.30 -20.34 -10.06
N TYR A 22 -25.93 -20.65 -8.82
CA TYR A 22 -24.96 -19.91 -8.00
C TYR A 22 -24.00 -20.87 -7.29
N GLY A 23 -23.13 -21.53 -8.05
CA GLY A 23 -22.09 -22.40 -7.52
C GLY A 23 -20.92 -21.64 -6.89
N ARG A 24 -19.98 -22.39 -6.30
CA ARG A 24 -18.79 -21.84 -5.62
C ARG A 24 -17.92 -20.90 -6.46
N TYR A 25 -17.98 -21.00 -7.79
CA TYR A 25 -17.20 -20.19 -8.72
C TYR A 25 -18.00 -19.04 -9.35
N ALA A 26 -19.27 -18.89 -9.01
CA ALA A 26 -20.07 -17.78 -9.53
C ALA A 26 -19.53 -16.44 -9.01
N GLN A 27 -19.31 -15.47 -9.90
CA GLN A 27 -18.82 -14.15 -9.49
C GLN A 27 -19.73 -13.44 -8.46
N ASP A 28 -21.04 -13.66 -8.55
CA ASP A 28 -22.04 -13.08 -7.65
C ASP A 28 -21.99 -13.69 -6.25
N VAL A 29 -21.35 -14.85 -6.10
CA VAL A 29 -21.01 -15.47 -4.82
C VAL A 29 -19.63 -14.99 -4.37
N LEU A 30 -18.64 -15.07 -5.26
CA LEU A 30 -17.24 -14.81 -4.92
C LEU A 30 -16.93 -13.36 -4.56
N ILE A 31 -17.50 -12.38 -5.26
CA ILE A 31 -17.21 -10.97 -4.97
C ILE A 31 -17.70 -10.59 -3.56
N PRO A 32 -18.98 -10.84 -3.19
CA PRO A 32 -19.45 -10.58 -1.83
C PRO A 32 -18.68 -11.41 -0.77
N SER A 33 -18.40 -12.69 -1.03
CA SER A 33 -17.61 -13.52 -0.10
C SER A 33 -16.18 -13.01 0.10
N PHE A 34 -15.52 -12.56 -0.97
CA PHE A 34 -14.20 -11.93 -0.90
C PHE A 34 -14.23 -10.67 -0.05
N LEU A 35 -15.20 -9.78 -0.29
CA LEU A 35 -15.37 -8.57 0.49
C LEU A 35 -15.66 -8.90 1.96
N ALA A 36 -16.54 -9.85 2.26
CA ALA A 36 -16.84 -10.28 3.62
C ALA A 36 -15.58 -10.81 4.34
N ALA A 37 -14.87 -11.75 3.71
CA ALA A 37 -13.68 -12.38 4.27
C ALA A 37 -12.56 -11.37 4.55
N TYR A 38 -12.24 -10.52 3.58
CA TYR A 38 -11.10 -9.61 3.70
C TYR A 38 -11.42 -8.31 4.45
N THR A 39 -12.68 -7.88 4.51
CA THR A 39 -13.11 -6.79 5.41
C THR A 39 -13.56 -7.27 6.79
N LYS A 40 -13.50 -8.58 7.06
CA LYS A 40 -13.92 -9.23 8.31
C LYS A 40 -15.35 -8.89 8.73
N LYS A 41 -16.26 -8.88 7.76
CA LYS A 41 -17.69 -8.63 7.99
C LYS A 41 -18.47 -9.92 7.96
N ASP A 42 -19.64 -9.89 8.60
CA ASP A 42 -20.62 -10.98 8.47
C ASP A 42 -21.00 -11.15 6.99
N PRO A 43 -20.97 -12.38 6.43
CA PRO A 43 -21.29 -12.62 5.03
C PRO A 43 -22.68 -12.14 4.61
N ASN A 44 -23.66 -12.13 5.52
CA ASN A 44 -25.03 -11.70 5.24
C ASN A 44 -25.19 -10.17 5.29
N SER A 45 -24.17 -9.45 5.77
CA SER A 45 -24.16 -7.98 5.82
C SER A 45 -23.56 -7.33 4.56
N VAL A 46 -22.91 -8.11 3.70
CA VAL A 46 -22.29 -7.59 2.47
C VAL A 46 -23.33 -7.56 1.36
N SER A 47 -23.50 -6.38 0.77
CA SER A 47 -24.42 -6.19 -0.35
C SER A 47 -24.02 -7.03 -1.56
N LEU A 48 -25.01 -7.67 -2.17
CA LEU A 48 -24.85 -8.39 -3.44
C LEU A 48 -24.78 -7.41 -4.62
N ILE A 49 -24.32 -7.92 -5.76
CA ILE A 49 -24.25 -7.18 -7.03
C ILE A 49 -25.65 -7.16 -7.66
N LYS A 50 -26.10 -5.97 -8.07
CA LYS A 50 -27.38 -5.81 -8.75
C LYS A 50 -27.27 -6.35 -10.18
N GLN A 51 -28.24 -7.17 -10.57
CA GLN A 51 -28.31 -7.79 -11.89
C GLN A 51 -29.20 -7.03 -12.88
N SER A 52 -29.86 -5.97 -12.42
CA SER A 52 -30.64 -5.08 -13.29
C SER A 52 -29.88 -3.79 -13.55
N ASN A 53 -29.88 -3.36 -14.81
CA ASN A 53 -29.27 -2.10 -15.24
C ASN A 53 -30.29 -1.28 -16.05
N PRO A 54 -31.18 -0.52 -15.38
CA PRO A 54 -32.30 0.16 -16.05
C PRO A 54 -31.86 1.31 -16.97
N ASN A 55 -30.65 1.86 -16.76
CA ASN A 55 -30.10 2.95 -17.56
C ASN A 55 -28.57 2.98 -17.47
N ILE A 56 -27.91 3.80 -18.30
CA ILE A 56 -26.44 3.91 -18.37
C ILE A 56 -25.78 4.43 -17.08
N SER A 57 -26.55 5.10 -16.20
CA SER A 57 -26.04 5.66 -14.94
C SER A 57 -26.22 4.73 -13.74
N ALA A 58 -26.88 3.58 -13.92
CA ALA A 58 -27.07 2.64 -12.84
C ALA A 58 -25.74 1.96 -12.50
N ASN A 59 -25.44 1.93 -11.20
CA ASN A 59 -24.23 1.31 -10.68
C ASN A 59 -24.60 -0.07 -10.09
N PRO A 60 -24.26 -1.19 -10.76
CA PRO A 60 -24.54 -2.54 -10.26
C PRO A 60 -23.80 -2.85 -8.94
N PHE A 61 -22.74 -2.10 -8.64
CA PHE A 61 -21.92 -2.22 -7.43
C PHE A 61 -22.29 -1.20 -6.35
N SER A 62 -23.43 -0.50 -6.47
CA SER A 62 -23.82 0.58 -5.54
C SER A 62 -23.93 0.13 -4.08
N GLY A 63 -24.09 -1.17 -3.83
CA GLY A 63 -24.13 -1.74 -2.48
C GLY A 63 -22.76 -1.80 -1.79
N ILE A 64 -21.67 -1.67 -2.54
CA ILE A 64 -20.31 -1.61 -2.01
C ILE A 64 -20.00 -0.16 -1.65
N LEU A 65 -20.33 0.20 -0.41
CA LEU A 65 -20.20 1.57 0.07
C LEU A 65 -18.73 1.95 0.30
N PRO A 66 -18.25 3.09 -0.25
CA PRO A 66 -16.91 3.58 0.01
C PRO A 66 -16.75 3.91 1.49
N LYS A 67 -15.56 3.67 2.01
CA LYS A 67 -15.17 4.06 3.37
C LYS A 67 -14.27 5.29 3.32
N PRO A 68 -14.34 6.18 4.32
CA PRO A 68 -13.50 7.35 4.34
C PRO A 68 -12.04 6.93 4.49
N ASN A 69 -11.19 7.57 3.70
CA ASN A 69 -9.76 7.59 3.95
C ASN A 69 -9.49 8.73 4.94
N TRP A 70 -8.52 8.56 5.83
CA TRP A 70 -8.20 9.58 6.83
C TRP A 70 -6.70 9.82 6.94
N ARG A 71 -6.36 11.04 7.32
CA ARG A 71 -5.00 11.42 7.71
C ARG A 71 -5.10 12.35 8.90
N LEU A 72 -4.58 11.89 10.03
CA LEU A 72 -4.47 12.66 11.26
C LEU A 72 -3.03 13.17 11.38
N THR A 73 -2.87 14.46 11.63
CA THR A 73 -1.57 15.07 11.93
C THR A 73 -1.73 15.95 13.17
N TYR A 74 -0.91 15.70 14.18
CA TYR A 74 -0.92 16.45 15.43
C TYR A 74 0.45 17.07 15.68
N THR A 75 0.48 18.40 15.76
CA THR A 75 1.70 19.22 15.93
C THR A 75 1.69 20.02 17.24
N GLY A 76 0.71 19.79 18.11
CA GLY A 76 0.47 20.64 19.28
C GLY A 76 1.47 20.47 20.42
N LEU A 77 2.24 19.37 20.46
CA LEU A 77 3.08 19.03 21.61
C LEU A 77 4.25 20.00 21.81
N SER A 78 4.80 20.59 20.75
CA SER A 78 5.86 21.59 20.87
C SER A 78 5.40 22.90 21.51
N LYS A 79 4.08 23.12 21.66
CA LYS A 79 3.52 24.31 22.32
C LYS A 79 3.40 24.18 23.85
N LEU A 80 3.66 23.00 24.42
CA LEU A 80 3.64 22.81 25.87
C LEU A 80 4.86 23.50 26.51
N PRO A 81 4.71 24.30 27.60
CA PRO A 81 5.82 25.08 28.17
C PRO A 81 7.04 24.27 28.60
N SER A 82 6.85 23.01 29.01
CA SER A 82 7.94 22.09 29.36
C SER A 82 8.70 21.57 28.13
N LEU A 83 8.02 21.37 27.00
CA LEU A 83 8.59 20.78 25.78
C LEU A 83 9.18 21.84 24.83
N GLN A 84 8.60 23.04 24.77
CA GLN A 84 9.04 24.13 23.90
C GLN A 84 10.50 24.56 24.13
N LYS A 85 11.02 24.37 25.35
CA LYS A 85 12.41 24.68 25.70
C LYS A 85 13.43 23.81 24.94
N VAL A 86 13.04 22.58 24.61
CA VAL A 86 13.92 21.58 23.98
C VAL A 86 13.54 21.37 22.50
N PHE A 87 12.24 21.34 22.22
CA PHE A 87 11.70 20.97 20.92
C PHE A 87 11.11 22.18 20.19
N ASN A 88 11.56 22.38 18.95
CA ASN A 88 10.97 23.34 18.02
C ASN A 88 9.68 22.78 17.39
N ASN A 89 9.71 21.51 17.00
CA ASN A 89 8.57 20.83 16.39
C ASN A 89 8.46 19.38 16.87
N ILE A 90 7.23 18.93 17.11
CA ILE A 90 6.90 17.54 17.38
C ILE A 90 5.63 17.22 16.60
N THR A 91 5.76 16.39 15.57
CA THR A 91 4.66 16.01 14.68
C THR A 91 4.41 14.51 14.78
N PHE A 92 3.17 14.16 15.13
CA PHE A 92 2.65 12.80 15.01
C PHE A 92 1.73 12.71 13.80
N THR A 93 1.94 11.71 12.95
CA THR A 93 1.13 11.48 11.75
C THR A 93 0.63 10.04 11.72
N HIS A 94 -0.65 9.87 11.38
CA HIS A 94 -1.26 8.58 11.09
C HIS A 94 -2.15 8.73 9.85
N GLY A 95 -1.97 7.86 8.87
CA GLY A 95 -2.74 7.88 7.63
C GLY A 95 -3.26 6.50 7.27
N TYR A 96 -4.48 6.43 6.76
CA TYR A 96 -5.07 5.23 6.20
C TYR A 96 -5.67 5.52 4.83
N ARG A 97 -5.37 4.65 3.86
CA ARG A 97 -5.91 4.70 2.52
C ARG A 97 -6.41 3.31 2.12
N GLY A 98 -7.70 3.20 1.88
CA GLY A 98 -8.34 2.05 1.25
C GLY A 98 -8.81 2.40 -0.15
N SER A 99 -8.72 1.42 -1.05
CA SER A 99 -9.37 1.48 -2.37
C SER A 99 -9.81 0.09 -2.79
N LEU A 100 -10.96 0.05 -3.46
CA LEU A 100 -11.46 -1.12 -4.15
C LEU A 100 -11.67 -0.73 -5.60
N SER A 101 -11.04 -1.45 -6.51
CA SER A 101 -11.10 -1.17 -7.95
C SER A 101 -11.33 -2.44 -8.73
N MET A 102 -11.86 -2.26 -9.94
CA MET A 102 -12.04 -3.30 -10.93
C MET A 102 -11.41 -2.78 -12.22
N ASN A 103 -10.53 -3.56 -12.84
CA ASN A 103 -9.81 -3.10 -14.03
C ASN A 103 -10.75 -2.87 -15.21
N SER A 104 -11.76 -3.72 -15.36
CA SER A 104 -12.78 -3.64 -16.40
C SER A 104 -14.01 -4.43 -15.99
N PHE A 105 -15.16 -4.11 -16.57
CA PHE A 105 -16.32 -4.98 -16.60
C PHE A 105 -17.00 -4.86 -17.96
N ASN A 106 -17.61 -5.93 -18.44
CA ASN A 106 -18.27 -5.98 -19.75
C ASN A 106 -19.70 -6.50 -19.59
N SER A 107 -20.62 -6.08 -20.45
CA SER A 107 -21.93 -6.73 -20.52
C SER A 107 -21.76 -8.18 -20.98
N ALA A 108 -22.50 -9.10 -20.35
CA ALA A 108 -22.46 -10.50 -20.77
C ALA A 108 -23.40 -10.72 -21.97
N LEU A 109 -22.87 -11.26 -23.06
CA LEU A 109 -23.64 -11.52 -24.29
C LEU A 109 -24.83 -12.47 -24.05
N LEU A 110 -24.65 -13.46 -23.17
CA LEU A 110 -25.65 -14.49 -22.87
C LEU A 110 -26.54 -14.14 -21.67
N TYR A 111 -26.45 -12.91 -21.14
CA TYR A 111 -27.40 -12.47 -20.12
C TYR A 111 -28.81 -12.44 -20.72
N THR A 112 -29.77 -13.03 -20.01
CA THR A 112 -31.19 -12.95 -20.38
C THR A 112 -32.07 -12.82 -19.14
N ASP A 113 -33.10 -12.00 -19.27
CA ASP A 113 -34.18 -11.82 -18.29
C ASP A 113 -35.52 -11.74 -19.06
N PRO A 114 -36.00 -12.87 -19.59
CA PRO A 114 -37.11 -12.89 -20.56
C PRO A 114 -38.41 -12.34 -19.98
N PHE A 115 -38.63 -12.51 -18.67
CA PHE A 115 -39.83 -12.02 -17.99
C PHE A 115 -39.59 -10.71 -17.23
N ARG A 116 -38.42 -10.07 -17.40
CA ARG A 116 -38.05 -8.79 -16.75
C ARG A 116 -38.23 -8.81 -15.24
N LEU A 117 -37.86 -9.91 -14.59
CA LEU A 117 -37.97 -10.10 -13.14
C LEU A 117 -36.82 -9.44 -12.38
N GLY A 118 -35.82 -8.88 -13.07
CA GLY A 118 -34.69 -8.19 -12.48
C GLY A 118 -33.56 -9.13 -12.04
N GLY A 119 -33.39 -10.26 -12.73
CA GLY A 119 -32.33 -11.23 -12.47
C GLY A 119 -32.01 -12.10 -13.68
N PRO A 120 -30.85 -12.78 -13.69
CA PRO A 120 -30.45 -13.64 -14.79
C PRO A 120 -31.27 -14.94 -14.78
N ALA A 121 -31.69 -15.37 -15.96
CA ALA A 121 -32.42 -16.63 -16.17
C ALA A 121 -31.60 -17.69 -16.90
N PHE A 122 -30.63 -17.30 -17.72
CA PHE A 122 -29.80 -18.25 -18.47
C PHE A 122 -28.72 -18.86 -17.58
N ILE A 123 -28.72 -20.19 -17.50
CA ILE A 123 -27.69 -20.98 -16.82
C ILE A 123 -26.73 -21.51 -17.89
N ASP A 124 -25.45 -21.20 -17.74
CA ASP A 124 -24.42 -21.77 -18.59
C ASP A 124 -24.26 -23.27 -18.31
N THR A 125 -24.34 -24.08 -19.37
CA THR A 125 -24.26 -25.54 -19.29
C THR A 125 -22.90 -26.06 -18.85
N VAL A 126 -21.83 -25.26 -19.01
CA VAL A 126 -20.48 -25.67 -18.61
C VAL A 126 -20.25 -25.41 -17.13
N SER A 127 -20.49 -24.18 -16.67
CA SER A 127 -20.24 -23.78 -15.29
C SER A 127 -21.39 -24.08 -14.33
N GLY A 128 -22.60 -24.31 -14.83
CA GLY A 128 -23.80 -24.48 -14.02
C GLY A 128 -24.27 -23.19 -13.32
N ASN A 129 -23.71 -22.03 -13.70
CA ASN A 129 -24.01 -20.74 -13.09
C ASN A 129 -24.90 -19.89 -13.99
N PHE A 130 -25.70 -19.02 -13.37
CA PHE A 130 -26.36 -17.95 -14.08
C PHE A 130 -25.33 -17.01 -14.71
N ILE A 131 -25.57 -16.61 -15.95
CA ILE A 131 -24.77 -15.57 -16.59
C ILE A 131 -25.23 -14.20 -16.07
N PRO A 132 -24.36 -13.46 -15.35
CA PRO A 132 -24.70 -12.18 -14.73
C PRO A 132 -24.77 -11.07 -15.79
N TYR A 133 -25.38 -9.93 -15.44
CA TYR A 133 -25.50 -8.80 -16.38
C TYR A 133 -24.13 -8.25 -16.79
N PHE A 134 -23.21 -8.11 -15.83
CA PHE A 134 -21.83 -7.70 -16.05
C PHE A 134 -20.85 -8.81 -15.67
N LEU A 135 -19.91 -9.09 -16.57
CA LEU A 135 -18.76 -9.94 -16.30
C LEU A 135 -17.64 -9.09 -15.69
N VAL A 136 -17.13 -9.55 -14.55
CA VAL A 136 -16.03 -8.91 -13.83
C VAL A 136 -14.83 -9.85 -13.85
N PRO A 137 -13.79 -9.58 -14.66
CA PRO A 137 -12.59 -10.43 -14.70
C PRO A 137 -11.76 -10.42 -13.43
N ASN A 138 -11.64 -9.25 -12.80
CA ASN A 138 -10.78 -9.04 -11.64
C ASN A 138 -11.33 -7.97 -10.72
N ILE A 139 -11.14 -8.18 -9.42
CA ILE A 139 -11.35 -7.18 -8.38
C ILE A 139 -10.08 -7.03 -7.55
N THR A 140 -9.66 -5.79 -7.31
CA THR A 140 -8.47 -5.48 -6.53
C THR A 140 -8.84 -4.60 -5.33
N MET A 141 -8.43 -5.05 -4.15
CA MET A 141 -8.54 -4.29 -2.89
C MET A 141 -7.13 -3.90 -2.44
N GLN A 142 -6.93 -2.63 -2.19
CA GLN A 142 -5.68 -2.11 -1.64
C GLN A 142 -5.95 -1.33 -0.37
N GLU A 143 -5.21 -1.65 0.68
CA GLU A 143 -5.26 -0.95 1.97
C GLU A 143 -3.84 -0.68 2.43
N SER A 144 -3.55 0.58 2.74
CA SER A 144 -2.24 1.00 3.24
C SER A 144 -2.37 2.00 4.37
N PHE A 145 -1.53 1.82 5.38
CA PHE A 145 -1.25 2.79 6.41
C PHE A 145 0.00 3.57 6.03
N GLU A 146 -0.20 4.82 5.63
CA GLU A 146 0.82 5.70 5.04
C GLU A 146 0.94 7.02 5.81
N PRO A 147 1.68 7.06 6.95
CA PRO A 147 2.20 5.92 7.72
C PRO A 147 1.19 5.41 8.76
N LEU A 148 1.39 4.19 9.27
CA LEU A 148 0.69 3.71 10.47
C LEU A 148 1.13 4.54 11.69
N ILE A 149 2.44 4.77 11.80
CA ILE A 149 3.03 5.62 12.83
C ILE A 149 4.06 6.50 12.15
N GLY A 150 3.87 7.81 12.18
CA GLY A 150 4.85 8.80 11.75
C GLY A 150 5.18 9.72 12.91
N ILE A 151 6.46 9.86 13.22
CA ILE A 151 6.98 10.75 14.25
C ILE A 151 8.07 11.60 13.61
N ASP A 152 7.96 12.92 13.75
CA ASP A 152 8.98 13.88 13.30
C ASP A 152 9.22 14.89 14.43
N ILE A 153 10.42 14.86 14.99
CA ILE A 153 10.84 15.67 16.12
C ILE A 153 12.01 16.52 15.68
N THR A 154 11.90 17.83 15.84
CA THR A 154 12.98 18.78 15.60
C THR A 154 13.25 19.57 16.88
N THR A 155 14.51 19.60 17.32
CA THR A 155 14.95 20.40 18.47
C THR A 155 15.37 21.81 18.07
N ASN A 156 15.50 22.67 19.08
CA ASN A 156 16.02 24.03 18.90
C ASN A 156 17.48 24.02 18.41
N ASP A 157 18.24 22.99 18.78
CA ASP A 157 19.65 22.79 18.38
C ASP A 157 19.83 22.14 16.99
N GLN A 158 18.82 22.25 16.12
CA GLN A 158 18.88 21.75 14.74
C GLN A 158 19.14 20.24 14.64
N MET A 159 18.71 19.47 15.64
CA MET A 159 18.61 18.02 15.57
C MET A 159 17.20 17.64 15.09
N ASN A 160 17.12 16.72 14.13
CA ASN A 160 15.88 16.15 13.63
C ASN A 160 15.92 14.63 13.77
N LEU A 161 14.83 14.06 14.28
CA LEU A 161 14.59 12.64 14.42
C LEU A 161 13.27 12.33 13.73
N LYS A 162 13.31 11.42 12.77
CA LYS A 162 12.15 11.00 12.00
C LYS A 162 12.01 9.49 12.08
N PHE A 163 10.82 9.02 12.38
CA PHE A 163 10.48 7.60 12.32
C PHE A 163 9.17 7.44 11.56
N THR A 164 9.15 6.54 10.58
CA THR A 164 7.92 6.14 9.90
C THR A 164 7.80 4.64 9.93
N TYR A 165 6.60 4.15 10.22
CA TYR A 165 6.23 2.74 10.08
C TYR A 165 5.02 2.65 9.17
N GLY A 166 5.20 2.05 8.00
CA GLY A 166 4.18 1.79 7.00
C GLY A 166 3.76 0.33 7.01
N LYS A 167 2.49 0.08 6.70
CA LYS A 167 1.96 -1.27 6.54
C LYS A 167 0.87 -1.27 5.51
N GLY A 168 0.96 -2.15 4.53
CA GLY A 168 -0.05 -2.25 3.48
C GLY A 168 -0.29 -3.67 3.01
N ARG A 169 -1.43 -3.85 2.35
CA ARG A 169 -1.77 -5.05 1.61
C ARG A 169 -2.47 -4.71 0.31
N ARG A 170 -2.26 -5.54 -0.70
CA ARG A 170 -2.97 -5.51 -1.98
C ARG A 170 -3.45 -6.92 -2.28
N LEU A 171 -4.74 -7.07 -2.48
CA LEU A 171 -5.42 -8.32 -2.77
C LEU A 171 -6.00 -8.19 -4.17
N SER A 172 -5.67 -9.11 -5.07
CA SER A 172 -6.19 -9.13 -6.43
C SER A 172 -6.79 -10.49 -6.72
N LEU A 173 -8.12 -10.54 -6.80
CA LEU A 173 -8.89 -11.75 -7.10
C LEU A 173 -9.18 -11.81 -8.60
N SER A 174 -8.59 -12.79 -9.29
CA SER A 174 -8.97 -13.18 -10.64
C SER A 174 -10.19 -14.09 -10.57
N LEU A 175 -11.27 -13.69 -11.23
CA LEU A 175 -12.51 -14.47 -11.38
C LEU A 175 -12.47 -15.31 -12.67
N ILE A 176 -11.42 -15.20 -13.47
CA ILE A 176 -11.16 -16.07 -14.63
C ILE A 176 -10.44 -17.33 -14.16
N ASP A 177 -9.32 -17.15 -13.45
CA ASP A 177 -8.47 -18.27 -13.02
C ASP A 177 -8.77 -18.74 -11.59
N PHE A 178 -9.75 -18.12 -10.93
CA PHE A 178 -10.13 -18.35 -9.53
C PHE A 178 -8.93 -18.32 -8.58
N GLN A 179 -8.09 -17.30 -8.75
CA GLN A 179 -6.85 -17.12 -8.01
C GLN A 179 -6.83 -15.78 -7.29
N LEU A 180 -6.32 -15.79 -6.06
CA LEU A 180 -6.12 -14.61 -5.25
C LEU A 180 -4.61 -14.37 -5.07
N SER A 181 -4.14 -13.27 -5.64
CA SER A 181 -2.80 -12.75 -5.39
C SER A 181 -2.83 -11.76 -4.23
N GLU A 182 -2.04 -12.00 -3.19
CA GLU A 182 -1.89 -11.12 -2.05
C GLU A 182 -0.44 -10.60 -1.97
N THR A 183 -0.28 -9.28 -1.99
CA THR A 183 0.98 -8.60 -1.70
C THR A 183 0.85 -7.94 -0.33
N ARG A 184 1.73 -8.26 0.63
CA ARG A 184 1.82 -7.56 1.92
C ARG A 184 3.13 -6.80 1.99
N ASN A 185 3.06 -5.54 2.38
CA ASN A 185 4.21 -4.68 2.56
C ASN A 185 4.28 -4.20 4.02
N THR A 186 5.45 -4.29 4.63
CA THR A 186 5.75 -3.69 5.93
C THR A 186 7.06 -2.93 5.78
N ASP A 187 7.04 -1.63 6.08
CA ASP A 187 8.21 -0.79 5.94
C ASP A 187 8.41 0.05 7.20
N TRP A 188 9.67 0.32 7.51
CA TRP A 188 10.00 1.37 8.46
C TRP A 188 11.21 2.16 7.97
N THR A 189 11.23 3.43 8.33
CA THR A 189 12.39 4.29 8.14
C THR A 189 12.68 5.02 9.43
N PHE A 190 13.96 5.12 9.75
CA PHE A 190 14.50 5.94 10.82
C PHE A 190 15.47 6.92 10.17
N GLY A 191 15.22 8.21 10.36
CA GLY A 191 16.08 9.29 9.90
C GLY A 191 16.57 10.09 11.09
N PHE A 192 17.87 10.34 11.13
CA PHE A 192 18.50 11.26 12.07
C PHE A 192 19.26 12.31 11.28
N SER A 193 19.10 13.58 11.65
CA SER A 193 19.86 14.67 11.07
C SER A 193 20.29 15.63 12.16
N TRP A 194 21.53 16.09 12.13
CA TRP A 194 22.04 17.10 13.05
C TRP A 194 22.87 18.12 12.29
N ARG A 195 22.55 19.40 12.49
CA ARG A 195 23.30 20.50 11.87
C ARG A 195 23.94 21.37 12.94
N LYS A 196 25.21 21.69 12.74
CA LYS A 196 25.93 22.64 13.59
C LYS A 196 26.64 23.68 12.72
N ARG A 197 26.37 24.95 13.02
CA ARG A 197 27.00 26.11 12.37
C ARG A 197 28.24 26.54 13.13
N GLY A 198 29.23 27.09 12.43
CA GLY A 198 30.38 27.77 13.04
C GLY A 198 31.32 26.83 13.79
N ILE A 199 31.61 25.64 13.25
CA ILE A 199 32.57 24.72 13.87
C ILE A 199 33.98 25.26 13.66
N ASN A 200 34.71 25.50 14.75
CA ASN A 200 36.14 25.78 14.65
C ASN A 200 36.88 24.48 14.29
N LEU A 201 37.49 24.46 13.10
CA LEU A 201 38.29 23.32 12.66
C LEU A 201 39.57 23.19 13.52
N PRO A 202 40.01 21.97 13.83
CA PRO A 202 41.29 21.74 14.52
C PRO A 202 42.52 22.00 13.63
N PHE A 203 42.32 22.33 12.34
CA PHE A 203 43.36 22.64 11.36
C PHE A 203 43.06 23.95 10.61
N LYS A 204 44.11 24.71 10.26
CA LYS A 204 43.99 25.94 9.47
C LYS A 204 43.93 25.60 7.98
N LEU A 205 42.89 26.03 7.26
CA LEU A 205 42.89 25.94 5.80
C LEU A 205 43.91 26.94 5.22
N PRO A 206 44.65 26.57 4.15
CA PRO A 206 45.53 27.49 3.43
C PRO A 206 44.74 28.71 2.93
N GLY A 207 45.14 29.92 3.34
CA GLY A 207 44.51 31.19 2.92
C GLY A 207 43.38 31.72 3.82
N GLY A 208 43.04 31.05 4.92
CA GLY A 208 41.98 31.48 5.84
C GLY A 208 42.39 32.64 6.76
N LYS A 209 42.06 33.89 6.39
CA LYS A 209 42.04 35.02 7.33
C LYS A 209 40.97 34.76 8.40
N GLY A 210 41.28 35.01 9.68
CA GLY A 210 40.49 34.67 10.87
C GLY A 210 39.11 35.33 11.04
N LYS A 211 38.31 35.44 9.98
CA LYS A 211 36.88 35.72 10.07
C LYS A 211 36.15 34.41 10.37
N LYS A 212 35.06 34.48 11.16
CA LYS A 212 34.10 33.38 11.34
C LYS A 212 33.70 32.88 9.95
N LEU A 213 34.22 31.71 9.56
CA LEU A 213 33.82 31.07 8.32
C LEU A 213 32.34 30.69 8.48
N GLU A 214 31.52 30.96 7.47
CA GLU A 214 30.14 30.49 7.39
C GLU A 214 30.15 28.99 7.05
N ASN A 215 30.72 28.19 7.95
CA ASN A 215 30.86 26.77 7.78
C ASN A 215 29.77 26.03 8.55
N ASP A 216 29.08 25.16 7.84
CA ASP A 216 27.98 24.38 8.37
C ASP A 216 28.27 22.89 8.15
N LEU A 217 28.24 22.13 9.24
CA LEU A 217 28.31 20.67 9.21
C LEU A 217 26.91 20.12 9.38
N THR A 218 26.50 19.23 8.50
CA THR A 218 25.27 18.45 8.63
C THR A 218 25.62 16.98 8.59
N LEU A 219 25.25 16.25 9.64
CA LEU A 219 25.32 14.81 9.70
C LEU A 219 23.92 14.24 9.49
N LYS A 220 23.79 13.24 8.64
CA LYS A 220 22.53 12.53 8.37
C LYS A 220 22.76 11.04 8.45
N VAL A 221 21.81 10.31 9.02
CA VAL A 221 21.78 8.86 9.07
C VAL A 221 20.36 8.42 8.78
N ASP A 222 20.16 7.84 7.59
CA ASP A 222 18.88 7.25 7.21
C ASP A 222 19.03 5.72 7.17
N ILE A 223 18.16 5.02 7.89
CA ILE A 223 18.09 3.57 7.94
C ILE A 223 16.66 3.17 7.56
N GLY A 224 16.53 2.24 6.63
CA GLY A 224 15.24 1.77 6.15
C GLY A 224 15.19 0.26 6.07
N MET A 225 13.99 -0.28 6.26
CA MET A 225 13.68 -1.66 5.96
C MET A 225 12.35 -1.71 5.23
N ARG A 226 12.30 -2.47 4.15
CA ARG A 226 11.08 -2.77 3.43
C ARG A 226 10.96 -4.27 3.25
N ASP A 227 9.89 -4.84 3.75
CA ASP A 227 9.55 -6.26 3.64
C ASP A 227 8.30 -6.39 2.78
N GLU A 228 8.46 -7.00 1.62
CA GLU A 228 7.38 -7.27 0.68
C GLU A 228 7.25 -8.78 0.49
N SER A 229 6.06 -9.33 0.72
CA SER A 229 5.75 -10.74 0.48
C SER A 229 4.62 -10.88 -0.52
N LEU A 230 4.79 -11.78 -1.48
CA LEU A 230 3.80 -12.09 -2.50
C LEU A 230 3.36 -13.55 -2.37
N THR A 231 2.08 -13.75 -2.10
CA THR A 231 1.46 -15.07 -2.04
C THR A 231 0.37 -15.18 -3.10
N ASN A 232 0.18 -16.39 -3.62
CA ASN A 232 -0.91 -16.71 -4.53
C ASN A 232 -1.65 -17.93 -3.99
N SER A 233 -2.97 -17.83 -3.87
CA SER A 233 -3.84 -18.94 -3.47
C SER A 233 -4.86 -19.21 -4.56
N ARG A 234 -5.16 -20.49 -4.80
CA ARG A 234 -6.29 -20.90 -5.62
C ARG A 234 -7.50 -21.07 -4.74
N LEU A 235 -8.65 -20.65 -5.26
CA LEU A 235 -9.91 -20.87 -4.58
C LEU A 235 -10.18 -22.38 -4.46
N ASP A 236 -10.74 -22.79 -3.32
CA ASP A 236 -11.01 -24.19 -2.98
C ASP A 236 -9.75 -25.06 -2.78
N GLN A 237 -8.60 -24.44 -2.56
CA GLN A 237 -7.37 -25.12 -2.15
C GLN A 237 -6.87 -24.56 -0.81
N SER A 238 -6.45 -25.45 0.08
CA SER A 238 -5.88 -25.07 1.38
C SER A 238 -4.50 -24.41 1.29
N ASN A 239 -3.84 -24.54 0.13
CA ASN A 239 -2.44 -24.16 -0.02
C ASN A 239 -2.32 -22.77 -0.65
N ALA A 240 -1.56 -21.90 0.02
CA ALA A 240 -1.09 -20.64 -0.54
C ALA A 240 0.41 -20.76 -0.82
N TYR A 241 0.82 -20.45 -2.06
CA TYR A 241 2.21 -20.53 -2.47
C TYR A 241 2.85 -19.13 -2.43
N GLY A 242 4.02 -19.01 -1.80
CA GLY A 242 4.86 -17.83 -1.94
C GLY A 242 5.40 -17.76 -3.37
N THR A 243 4.98 -16.74 -4.12
CA THR A 243 5.37 -16.56 -5.53
C THR A 243 6.42 -15.47 -5.71
N GLY A 244 6.74 -14.74 -4.64
CA GLY A 244 7.78 -13.73 -4.64
C GLY A 244 7.81 -12.91 -3.37
N GLY A 245 8.50 -11.78 -3.48
CA GLY A 245 8.77 -10.91 -2.35
C GLY A 245 10.26 -10.88 -2.01
N GLN A 246 10.61 -9.87 -1.24
CA GLN A 246 11.97 -9.58 -0.84
C GLN A 246 11.98 -8.72 0.42
N LYS A 247 13.05 -8.88 1.20
CA LYS A 247 13.42 -7.96 2.25
C LYS A 247 14.54 -7.06 1.77
N GLU A 248 14.33 -5.77 1.87
CA GLU A 248 15.29 -4.73 1.54
C GLU A 248 15.70 -3.98 2.81
N ILE A 249 16.99 -3.79 3.01
CA ILE A 249 17.56 -2.98 4.10
C ILE A 249 18.47 -1.93 3.47
N THR A 250 18.26 -0.67 3.84
CA THR A 250 19.04 0.48 3.36
C THR A 250 19.71 1.19 4.52
N ILE A 251 20.99 1.55 4.37
CA ILE A 251 21.77 2.31 5.35
C ILE A 251 22.49 3.43 4.62
N GLN A 252 22.18 4.68 4.96
CA GLN A 252 22.57 5.87 4.20
C GLN A 252 23.11 7.01 5.08
N PRO A 253 24.23 6.81 5.81
CA PRO A 253 24.90 7.89 6.51
C PRO A 253 25.59 8.85 5.53
N SER A 254 25.51 10.13 5.83
CA SER A 254 26.26 11.16 5.11
C SER A 254 26.67 12.32 6.00
N ILE A 255 27.75 12.97 5.61
CA ILE A 255 28.30 14.16 6.26
C ILE A 255 28.47 15.21 5.17
N ASP A 256 27.69 16.28 5.25
CA ASP A 256 27.78 17.45 4.39
C ASP A 256 28.53 18.55 5.14
N TYR A 257 29.60 19.08 4.53
CA TYR A 257 30.37 20.20 5.05
C TYR A 257 30.42 21.33 4.04
N ILE A 258 29.86 22.49 4.42
CA ILE A 258 29.94 23.71 3.64
C ILE A 258 31.23 24.42 4.03
N ILE A 259 32.19 24.51 3.11
CA ILE A 259 33.45 25.24 3.34
C ILE A 259 33.22 26.74 3.25
N ASN A 260 32.51 27.16 2.20
CA ASN A 260 32.14 28.55 1.93
C ASN A 260 30.89 28.56 1.01
N ASN A 261 30.44 29.76 0.62
CA ASN A 261 29.32 29.98 -0.28
C ASN A 261 29.44 29.31 -1.67
N ARG A 262 30.64 28.84 -2.05
CA ARG A 262 30.93 28.25 -3.36
C ARG A 262 31.27 26.77 -3.30
N VAL A 263 31.78 26.25 -2.18
CA VAL A 263 32.31 24.89 -2.09
C VAL A 263 31.64 24.10 -0.97
N ASN A 264 31.03 22.97 -1.34
CA ASN A 264 30.47 21.99 -0.44
C ASN A 264 31.16 20.63 -0.67
N ILE A 265 31.53 19.95 0.41
CA ILE A 265 32.04 18.58 0.39
C ILE A 265 31.03 17.68 1.11
N ARG A 266 30.63 16.61 0.44
CA ARG A 266 29.78 15.57 1.01
C ARG A 266 30.50 14.23 1.02
N PHE A 267 30.59 13.62 2.19
CA PHE A 267 30.93 12.21 2.36
C PHE A 267 29.63 11.42 2.45
N PHE A 268 29.50 10.36 1.66
CA PHE A 268 28.31 9.53 1.69
C PHE A 268 28.67 8.04 1.64
N PHE A 269 27.84 7.24 2.28
CA PHE A 269 27.80 5.80 2.17
C PHE A 269 26.34 5.39 1.99
N ASP A 270 26.07 4.56 1.01
CA ASP A 270 24.76 4.03 0.68
C ASP A 270 24.91 2.52 0.46
N GLN A 271 24.35 1.75 1.37
CA GLN A 271 24.29 0.30 1.24
C GLN A 271 22.84 -0.14 1.14
N ARG A 272 22.55 -0.89 0.09
CA ARG A 272 21.25 -1.53 -0.17
C ARG A 272 21.46 -3.03 -0.23
N ARG A 273 20.86 -3.75 0.72
CA ARG A 273 20.84 -5.22 0.77
C ARG A 273 19.44 -5.71 0.43
N VAL A 274 19.33 -6.55 -0.59
CA VAL A 274 18.07 -7.17 -1.01
C VAL A 274 18.19 -8.68 -0.84
N THR A 275 17.29 -9.27 -0.06
CA THR A 275 17.19 -10.71 0.16
C THR A 275 15.82 -11.17 -0.36
N PRO A 276 15.75 -11.80 -1.55
CA PRO A 276 14.52 -12.38 -2.08
C PRO A 276 14.01 -13.55 -1.23
N TYR A 277 12.69 -13.77 -1.21
CA TYR A 277 12.07 -14.91 -0.52
C TYR A 277 11.95 -16.18 -1.37
N ILE A 278 12.09 -16.04 -2.68
CA ILE A 278 12.08 -17.17 -3.62
C ILE A 278 13.49 -17.43 -4.15
N SER A 279 13.82 -18.69 -4.37
CA SER A 279 15.16 -19.13 -4.77
C SER A 279 15.50 -18.86 -6.24
N THR A 280 14.54 -18.38 -7.03
CA THR A 280 14.76 -17.97 -8.43
C THR A 280 15.51 -16.64 -8.55
N SER A 281 15.66 -15.89 -7.45
CA SER A 281 16.38 -14.63 -7.40
C SER A 281 17.50 -14.69 -6.35
N ALA A 282 18.72 -14.29 -6.75
CA ALA A 282 19.87 -14.28 -5.85
C ALA A 282 19.85 -13.05 -4.91
N PRO A 283 20.26 -13.19 -3.64
CA PRO A 283 20.51 -12.05 -2.76
C PRO A 283 21.56 -11.11 -3.34
N SER A 284 21.39 -9.81 -3.17
CA SER A 284 22.34 -8.79 -3.63
C SER A 284 22.64 -7.75 -2.57
N VAL A 285 23.88 -7.25 -2.59
CA VAL A 285 24.32 -6.13 -1.77
C VAL A 285 24.99 -5.13 -2.69
N ASN A 286 24.42 -3.94 -2.81
CA ASN A 286 25.01 -2.83 -3.53
C ASN A 286 25.53 -1.82 -2.49
N THR A 287 26.81 -1.51 -2.56
CA THR A 287 27.44 -0.51 -1.68
C THR A 287 28.07 0.57 -2.54
N ARG A 288 27.70 1.82 -2.27
CA ARG A 288 28.24 3.02 -2.89
C ARG A 288 28.80 3.90 -1.80
N ALA A 289 30.04 4.30 -1.93
CA ALA A 289 30.66 5.25 -1.03
C ALA A 289 31.51 6.22 -1.84
N GLY A 290 31.64 7.45 -1.36
CA GLY A 290 32.46 8.42 -2.06
C GLY A 290 32.44 9.80 -1.43
N VAL A 291 33.22 10.65 -2.08
CA VAL A 291 33.27 12.09 -1.78
C VAL A 291 32.68 12.82 -2.97
N SER A 292 31.71 13.67 -2.72
CA SER A 292 31.13 14.57 -3.71
C SER A 292 31.56 15.99 -3.38
N VAL A 293 32.23 16.65 -4.32
CA VAL A 293 32.60 18.06 -4.21
C VAL A 293 31.72 18.85 -5.16
N ARG A 294 30.93 19.77 -4.61
CA ARG A 294 30.10 20.70 -5.40
C ARG A 294 30.73 22.08 -5.37
N VAL A 295 31.06 22.60 -6.55
CA VAL A 295 31.55 23.96 -6.75
C VAL A 295 30.48 24.77 -7.47
N SER A 296 30.01 25.85 -6.86
CA SER A 296 29.13 26.83 -7.46
C SER A 296 29.96 28.03 -7.94
N LEU A 297 29.79 28.39 -9.22
CA LEU A 297 30.45 29.54 -9.84
C LEU A 297 29.52 30.75 -9.99
N ALA A 298 28.32 30.72 -9.39
CA ALA A 298 27.39 31.84 -9.46
C ALA A 298 28.02 33.11 -8.85
N GLN A 299 27.95 34.20 -9.63
CA GLN A 299 28.54 35.50 -9.37
C GLN A 299 27.78 36.26 -8.28
#